data_AF-A0A6I7PD81-F1
#
_entry.id   AF-A0A6I7PD81-F1
#
_cell.length_a   1.000
_cell.length_b   1.000
_cell.length_c   1.000
_cell.angle_alpha   90.00
_cell.angle_beta   90.00
_cell.angle_gamma   90.00
#
_symmetry.space_group_name_H-M   'P 1'
#
loop_
_entity.id
_entity.type
_entity.pdbx_description
1 polymer ?
#
loop_
_entity_poly.entity_id
_entity_poly.type
_entity_poly.pdbx_seq_one_letter_code
_entity_poly.pdbx_strand_id
1 'polypeptide(L)'
;MPRHKRATLPLRLAVAAAILAALSFGGTLLYLALQPPPAATAAQQQAVTAAPSSARLVAPIDLTTIEVPNEAERLTQWSWMRFRAPRERWTAEDVDRFWIDPGRVGAEYLSQTNRRLIEELLSGVP
;
A
#
# COMPACT_ATOMS: atom_id res chain seq x y z
N MET A 1 -47.18 -6.21 46.33
CA MET A 1 -46.09 -7.20 46.09
C MET A 1 -45.32 -6.81 44.83
N PRO A 2 -44.10 -6.26 44.92
CA PRO A 2 -43.32 -5.90 43.75
C PRO A 2 -42.39 -7.05 43.31
N ARG A 3 -42.44 -7.40 42.02
CA ARG A 3 -41.62 -8.46 41.40
C ARG A 3 -40.23 -7.93 41.03
N HIS A 4 -39.19 -8.62 41.49
CA HIS A 4 -37.78 -8.36 41.19
C HIS A 4 -37.47 -8.55 39.68
N LYS A 5 -37.20 -7.45 38.96
CA LYS A 5 -36.56 -7.45 37.62
C LYS A 5 -35.11 -6.96 37.74
N ARG A 6 -34.21 -7.76 38.31
CA ARG A 6 -32.78 -7.36 38.46
C ARG A 6 -31.74 -8.35 37.89
N ALA A 7 -32.14 -9.47 37.30
CA ALA A 7 -31.19 -10.54 36.96
C ALA A 7 -30.62 -10.52 35.51
N THR A 8 -31.11 -9.70 34.59
CA THR A 8 -30.72 -9.79 33.16
C THR A 8 -29.64 -8.81 32.70
N LEU A 9 -29.36 -7.76 33.49
CA LEU A 9 -28.32 -6.76 33.22
C LEU A 9 -26.89 -7.31 33.32
N PRO A 10 -26.49 -8.10 34.35
CA PRO A 10 -25.10 -8.56 34.46
C PRO A 10 -24.73 -9.57 33.37
N LEU A 11 -25.67 -10.40 32.93
CA LEU A 11 -25.44 -11.39 31.88
C LEU A 11 -25.16 -10.73 30.52
N ARG A 12 -25.89 -9.67 30.16
CA ARG A 12 -25.68 -8.95 28.90
C ARG A 12 -24.33 -8.25 28.87
N LEU A 13 -23.89 -7.70 30.00
CA LEU A 13 -22.57 -7.08 30.12
C LEU A 13 -21.45 -8.11 30.01
N ALA A 14 -21.60 -9.29 30.62
CA ALA A 14 -20.63 -10.38 30.50
C ALA A 14 -20.51 -10.87 29.05
N VAL A 15 -21.63 -11.05 28.34
CA VAL A 15 -21.64 -11.45 26.93
C VAL A 15 -20.98 -10.37 26.05
N ALA A 16 -21.31 -9.09 26.25
CA ALA A 16 -20.69 -8.00 25.51
C ALA A 16 -19.17 -7.92 25.73
N ALA A 17 -18.71 -8.10 26.97
CA ALA A 17 -17.29 -8.14 27.31
C ALA A 17 -16.57 -9.33 26.66
N ALA A 18 -17.20 -10.51 26.63
CA ALA A 18 -16.64 -11.69 25.98
C ALA A 18 -16.50 -11.50 24.46
N ILE A 19 -17.48 -10.88 23.80
CA ILE A 19 -17.42 -10.57 22.36
C ILE A 19 -16.28 -9.58 22.07
N LEU A 20 -16.16 -8.52 22.87
CA LEU A 20 -15.08 -7.54 22.73
C LEU A 20 -13.70 -8.17 22.90
N ALA A 21 -13.53 -9.07 23.89
CA ALA A 21 -12.29 -9.80 24.11
C ALA A 21 -11.95 -10.74 22.95
N ALA A 22 -12.95 -11.43 22.39
CA ALA A 22 -12.75 -12.32 21.24
C ALA A 22 -12.33 -11.53 19.98
N LEU A 23 -12.96 -10.38 19.74
CA LEU A 23 -12.63 -9.52 18.60
C LEU A 23 -11.24 -8.90 18.72
N SER A 24 -10.87 -8.40 19.91
CA SER A 24 -9.54 -7.83 20.13
C SER A 24 -8.44 -8.88 20.03
N PHE A 25 -8.65 -10.06 20.63
CA PHE A 25 -7.69 -11.16 20.56
C PHE A 25 -7.54 -11.71 19.13
N GLY A 26 -8.66 -11.94 18.44
CA GLY A 26 -8.66 -12.41 17.06
C GLY A 26 -8.02 -11.40 16.09
N GLY A 27 -8.33 -10.12 16.25
CA GLY A 27 -7.71 -9.05 15.46
C GLY A 27 -6.21 -8.94 15.68
N THR A 28 -5.75 -9.11 16.93
CA THR A 28 -4.32 -9.07 17.26
C THR A 28 -3.57 -10.27 16.67
N LEU A 29 -4.16 -11.48 16.75
CA LEU A 29 -3.59 -12.67 16.13
C LEU A 29 -3.52 -12.55 14.60
N LEU A 30 -4.56 -12.01 13.97
CA LEU A 30 -4.59 -11.79 12.53
C LEU A 30 -3.53 -10.77 12.10
N TYR A 31 -3.37 -9.68 12.85
CA TYR A 31 -2.33 -8.68 12.62
C TYR A 31 -0.92 -9.30 12.70
N LEU A 32 -0.66 -10.13 13.70
CA LEU A 32 0.62 -10.83 13.84
C LEU A 32 0.87 -11.85 12.71
N ALA A 33 -0.17 -12.54 12.25
CA ALA A 33 -0.06 -13.49 11.14
C ALA A 33 0.21 -12.82 9.79
N LEU A 34 -0.22 -11.56 9.62
CA LEU A 34 -0.03 -10.77 8.41
C LEU A 34 1.26 -9.94 8.42
N GLN A 35 2.03 -9.93 9.51
CA GLN A 35 3.32 -9.26 9.51
C GLN A 35 4.26 -9.97 8.53
N PRO A 36 4.76 -9.29 7.49
CA PRO A 36 5.79 -9.85 6.64
C PRO A 36 7.01 -10.17 7.51
N PRO A 37 7.71 -11.30 7.27
CA PRO A 37 8.94 -11.57 7.98
C PRO A 37 9.87 -10.37 7.81
N PRO A 38 10.59 -9.92 8.87
CA PRO A 38 11.56 -8.86 8.72
C PRO A 38 12.53 -9.32 7.63
N ALA A 39 12.48 -8.63 6.49
CA ALA A 39 13.37 -8.91 5.38
C ALA A 39 14.78 -8.93 5.95
N ALA A 40 15.50 -10.02 5.73
CA ALA A 40 16.91 -10.09 6.03
C ALA A 40 17.59 -8.97 5.24
N THR A 41 17.83 -7.84 5.90
CA THR A 41 18.60 -6.70 5.42
C THR A 41 20.07 -7.11 5.39
N ALA A 42 20.40 -8.12 4.58
CA ALA A 42 21.71 -8.72 4.49
C ALA A 42 21.97 -9.26 3.08
N ALA A 43 21.64 -8.49 2.04
CA ALA A 43 22.12 -8.74 0.66
C ALA A 43 21.83 -7.56 -0.30
N GLN A 44 22.15 -6.32 0.09
CA GLN A 44 22.29 -5.21 -0.88
C GLN A 44 23.53 -4.35 -0.56
N GLN A 45 24.63 -5.02 -0.24
CA GLN A 45 25.96 -4.46 -0.37
C GLN A 45 26.71 -5.36 -1.34
N GLN A 46 27.31 -4.75 -2.36
CA GLN A 46 28.16 -5.34 -3.42
C GLN A 46 27.48 -5.66 -4.75
N ALA A 47 27.23 -4.60 -5.52
CA ALA A 47 27.57 -4.54 -6.94
C ALA A 47 27.64 -3.08 -7.41
N VAL A 48 28.55 -2.28 -6.82
CA VAL A 48 29.02 -1.06 -7.48
C VAL A 48 30.13 -1.50 -8.41
N THR A 49 29.75 -1.95 -9.60
CA THR A 49 30.65 -2.20 -10.72
C THR A 49 31.34 -0.88 -11.06
N ALA A 50 32.67 -0.91 -11.15
CA ALA A 50 33.54 0.23 -11.33
C ALA A 50 33.11 1.14 -12.50
N ALA A 51 32.67 2.36 -12.17
CA ALA A 51 32.58 3.44 -13.14
C ALA A 51 34.00 3.93 -13.49
N PRO A 52 34.27 4.33 -14.75
CA PRO A 52 35.55 4.90 -15.13
C PRO A 52 35.78 6.19 -14.34
N SER A 53 37.00 6.38 -13.83
CA SER A 53 37.36 7.52 -12.97
C SER A 53 37.24 8.85 -13.74
N SER A 54 36.12 9.53 -13.59
CA SER A 54 36.01 10.96 -13.88
C SER A 54 36.89 11.72 -12.89
N ALA A 55 37.72 12.61 -13.44
CA ALA A 55 38.68 13.44 -12.70
C ALA A 55 38.09 13.98 -11.39
N ARG A 56 38.70 13.58 -10.27
CA ARG A 56 38.29 13.93 -8.92
C ARG A 56 38.65 15.40 -8.67
N LEU A 57 37.71 16.31 -8.82
CA LEU A 57 37.80 17.63 -8.18
C LEU A 57 37.68 17.41 -6.68
N VAL A 58 38.83 17.24 -6.00
CA VAL A 58 38.92 17.28 -4.54
C VAL A 58 38.90 18.75 -4.13
N ALA A 59 37.74 19.38 -4.27
CA ALA A 59 37.46 20.55 -3.45
C ALA A 59 37.12 20.01 -2.05
N PRO A 60 37.77 20.47 -0.97
CA PRO A 60 37.33 20.12 0.38
C PRO A 60 35.91 20.65 0.56
N ILE A 61 34.92 19.77 0.48
CA ILE A 61 33.53 20.10 0.82
C ILE A 61 33.54 20.24 2.34
N ASP A 62 33.68 21.47 2.82
CA ASP A 62 33.51 21.79 4.22
C ASP A 62 32.05 21.57 4.62
N LEU A 63 31.82 21.03 5.81
CA LEU A 63 30.48 20.74 6.34
C LEU A 63 29.65 22.02 6.52
N THR A 64 30.32 23.18 6.52
CA THR A 64 29.70 24.51 6.56
C THR A 64 29.07 24.93 5.23
N THR A 65 29.47 24.31 4.11
CA THR A 65 28.95 24.60 2.78
C THR A 65 27.68 23.80 2.46
N ILE A 66 27.37 22.78 3.26
CA ILE A 66 26.15 21.99 3.12
C ILE A 66 25.07 22.64 3.99
N GLU A 67 24.28 23.54 3.41
CA GLU A 67 23.08 24.05 4.05
C GLU A 67 22.06 22.91 4.17
N VAL A 68 22.01 22.28 5.34
CA VAL A 68 20.95 21.31 5.67
C VAL A 68 19.69 22.11 5.97
N PRO A 69 18.60 21.94 5.18
CA PRO A 69 17.36 22.65 5.44
C PRO A 69 16.86 22.34 6.84
N ASN A 70 16.57 23.37 7.63
CA ASN A 70 16.07 23.22 8.99
C ASN A 70 14.67 22.56 8.97
N GLU A 71 14.62 21.24 9.17
CA GLU A 71 13.38 20.47 9.13
C GLU A 71 12.37 20.93 10.18
N ALA A 72 12.83 21.44 11.33
CA ALA A 72 11.97 21.97 12.38
C ALA A 72 11.21 23.22 11.90
N GLU A 73 11.90 24.11 11.18
CA GLU A 73 11.28 25.30 10.59
C GLU A 73 10.28 24.92 9.49
N ARG A 74 10.62 23.89 8.71
CA ARG A 74 9.77 23.35 7.64
C ARG A 74 8.48 22.72 8.15
N LEU A 75 8.53 22.04 9.30
CA LEU A 75 7.36 21.48 9.98
C LEU A 75 6.50 22.57 10.63
N THR A 76 7.11 23.68 11.06
CA THR A 76 6.39 24.81 11.65
C THR A 76 5.67 25.63 10.58
N GLN A 77 6.20 25.69 9.37
CA GLN A 77 5.60 26.32 8.19
C GLN A 77 4.60 25.44 7.44
N TRP A 78 3.96 24.46 8.12
CA TRP A 78 2.97 23.56 7.53
C TRP A 78 1.70 24.33 7.11
N SER A 79 1.80 25.09 6.03
CA SER A 79 0.66 25.59 5.30
C SER A 79 0.03 24.40 4.58
N TRP A 80 -1.29 24.29 4.64
CA TRP A 80 -2.04 23.33 3.83
C TRP A 80 -1.93 23.75 2.36
N MET A 81 -0.78 23.50 1.75
CA MET A 81 -0.53 23.78 0.35
C MET A 81 -1.09 22.59 -0.42
N ARG A 82 -2.13 22.85 -1.22
CA ARG A 82 -2.64 21.82 -2.14
C ARG A 82 -1.50 21.41 -3.06
N PHE A 83 -1.05 20.17 -2.92
CA PHE A 83 0.01 19.57 -3.73
C PHE A 83 -0.28 19.61 -5.24
N ARG A 84 -1.55 19.86 -5.60
CA ARG A 84 -1.98 20.05 -6.98
C ARG A 84 -3.18 20.98 -7.02
N ALA A 85 -3.23 21.85 -8.03
CA ALA A 85 -4.45 22.58 -8.37
C ALA A 85 -5.60 21.58 -8.65
N PRO A 86 -6.86 21.94 -8.38
CA PRO A 86 -8.01 21.15 -8.81
C PRO A 86 -7.88 20.88 -10.31
N ARG A 87 -7.93 19.61 -10.71
CA ARG A 87 -7.92 19.25 -12.13
C ARG A 87 -9.21 19.76 -12.78
N GLU A 88 -9.10 20.21 -14.02
CA GLU A 88 -10.27 20.46 -14.87
C GLU A 88 -11.07 19.16 -15.02
N ARG A 89 -12.39 19.31 -15.15
CA ARG A 89 -13.28 18.17 -15.39
C ARG A 89 -12.94 17.58 -16.75
N TRP A 90 -12.95 16.26 -16.86
CA TRP A 90 -12.75 15.60 -18.14
C TRP A 90 -13.92 15.93 -19.07
N THR A 91 -13.59 16.32 -20.29
CA THR A 91 -14.59 16.45 -21.35
C THR A 91 -14.98 15.07 -21.88
N ALA A 92 -16.10 14.99 -22.60
CA ALA A 92 -16.50 13.73 -23.23
C ALA A 92 -15.48 13.29 -24.29
N GLU A 93 -14.89 14.26 -25.00
CA GLU A 93 -13.84 14.06 -25.98
C GLU A 93 -12.55 13.53 -25.34
N ASP A 94 -12.19 14.01 -24.15
CA ASP A 94 -11.03 13.50 -23.41
C ASP A 94 -11.25 12.06 -22.93
N VAL A 95 -12.47 11.76 -22.48
CA VAL A 95 -12.83 10.39 -22.09
C VAL A 95 -12.70 9.48 -23.30
N ASP A 96 -13.31 9.81 -24.44
CA ASP A 96 -13.23 8.96 -25.64
C ASP A 96 -11.78 8.76 -26.13
N ARG A 97 -10.95 9.81 -26.05
CA ARG A 97 -9.56 9.76 -26.51
C ARG A 97 -8.61 9.04 -25.57
N PHE A 98 -8.77 9.21 -24.25
CA PHE A 98 -7.78 8.79 -23.26
C PHE A 98 -8.27 7.70 -22.31
N TRP A 99 -9.58 7.46 -22.23
CA TRP A 99 -10.13 6.40 -21.39
C TRP A 99 -10.10 5.07 -22.15
N ILE A 100 -9.25 4.16 -21.68
CA ILE A 100 -9.30 2.77 -22.14
C ILE A 100 -10.38 2.06 -21.35
N ASP A 101 -11.39 1.51 -22.04
CA ASP A 101 -12.44 0.72 -21.41
C ASP A 101 -11.84 -0.52 -20.73
N PRO A 102 -11.87 -0.62 -19.39
CA PRO A 102 -11.32 -1.76 -18.67
C PRO A 102 -12.05 -3.06 -19.02
N GLY A 103 -13.34 -3.00 -19.40
CA GLY A 103 -14.10 -4.17 -19.82
C GLY A 103 -13.54 -4.78 -21.09
N ARG A 104 -13.16 -3.94 -22.07
CA ARG A 104 -12.51 -4.38 -23.30
C ARG A 104 -11.16 -5.03 -23.04
N VAL A 105 -10.31 -4.40 -22.23
CA VAL A 105 -8.98 -4.95 -21.87
C VAL A 105 -9.13 -6.30 -21.15
N GLY A 106 -10.08 -6.39 -20.20
CA GLY A 106 -10.36 -7.63 -19.49
C GLY A 106 -10.85 -8.75 -20.42
N ALA A 107 -11.76 -8.42 -21.36
CA ALA A 107 -12.25 -9.39 -22.34
C ALA A 107 -11.15 -9.89 -23.28
N GLU A 108 -10.29 -9.00 -23.79
CA GLU A 108 -9.15 -9.38 -24.63
C GLU A 108 -8.18 -10.29 -23.88
N TYR A 109 -7.84 -9.95 -22.63
CA TYR A 109 -6.97 -10.77 -21.78
C TYR A 109 -7.55 -12.17 -21.52
N LEU A 110 -8.83 -12.25 -21.14
CA LEU A 110 -9.50 -13.52 -20.90
C LEU A 110 -9.63 -14.36 -22.18
N SER A 111 -9.90 -13.72 -23.33
CA SER A 111 -9.94 -14.42 -24.62
C SER A 111 -8.59 -15.03 -24.98
N GLN A 112 -7.48 -14.29 -24.78
CA GLN A 112 -6.14 -14.81 -25.03
C GLN A 112 -5.78 -15.96 -24.09
N THR A 113 -6.11 -15.81 -22.80
CA THR A 113 -5.88 -16.85 -21.78
C THR A 113 -6.65 -18.13 -22.11
N ASN A 114 -7.94 -18.00 -22.46
CA ASN A 114 -8.77 -19.15 -22.81
C ASN A 114 -8.25 -19.87 -24.05
N ARG A 115 -7.84 -19.12 -25.10
CA ARG A 115 -7.27 -19.73 -26.31
C ARG A 115 -6.02 -20.55 -25.99
N ARG A 116 -5.11 -20.00 -25.21
CA ARG A 116 -3.90 -20.69 -24.77
C ARG A 116 -4.21 -21.97 -24.00
N LEU A 117 -5.15 -21.92 -23.05
CA LEU A 117 -5.55 -23.08 -22.25
C LEU A 117 -6.19 -24.18 -23.13
N ILE A 118 -7.02 -23.80 -24.10
CA ILE A 118 -7.63 -24.74 -25.03
C ILE A 118 -6.55 -25.41 -25.90
N GLU A 119 -5.61 -24.64 -26.44
CA GLU A 119 -4.49 -25.18 -27.23
C GLU A 119 -3.63 -26.15 -26.42
N GLU A 120 -3.33 -25.82 -25.16
CA GLU A 120 -2.60 -26.68 -24.24
C GLU A 120 -3.35 -28.00 -23.96
N LEU A 121 -4.65 -27.93 -23.68
CA LEU A 121 -5.49 -29.11 -23.47
C LEU A 121 -5.57 -30.01 -24.71
N LEU A 122 -5.72 -29.42 -25.90
CA LEU A 122 -5.81 -30.17 -27.15
C LEU A 122 -4.47 -30.78 -27.58
N SER A 123 -3.35 -30.15 -27.23
CA SER A 123 -2.01 -30.69 -27.51
C SER A 123 -1.72 -32.03 -26.81
N GLY A 124 -2.46 -32.35 -25.75
CA GLY A 124 -2.34 -33.59 -24.99
C GLY A 124 -3.25 -34.73 -25.44
N VAL A 125 -4.09 -34.53 -26.47
CA VAL A 125 -5.00 -35.55 -26.99
C VAL A 125 -4.37 -36.21 -28.23
N PRO A 126 -4.07 -37.52 -28.20
CA PRO A 126 -3.45 -38.25 -29.32
C PRO A 126 -4.37 -38.43 -30.53
#